data_AF-A0A923VBF5-F1
#
_entry.id   AF-A0A923VBF5-F1
#
_cell.length_a   1.000
_cell.length_b   1.000
_cell.length_c   1.000
_cell.angle_alpha   90.00
_cell.angle_beta   90.00
_cell.angle_gamma   90.00
#
_symmetry.space_group_name_H-M   'P 1'
#
loop_
_entity.id
_entity.type
_entity.pdbx_description
1 polymer ?
#
loop_
_entity_poly.entity_id
_entity_poly.type
_entity_poly.pdbx_seq_one_letter_code
_entity_poly.pdbx_strand_id
1 'polypeptide(L)' 'SPAVDGAVLNLENGKKFIIEVNGQGDKNVYIKKIVLNGKTLAGFTIKHADIMSGGKITFYMSDVPVK' A
#
# COMPACT_ATOMS: atom_id res chain seq x y z
N SER A 1 -3.37 2.54 -11.32
CA SER A 1 -4.19 2.30 -10.11
C SER A 1 -4.07 0.86 -9.67
N PRO A 2 -3.86 0.57 -8.37
CA PRO A 2 -4.17 -0.75 -7.86
C PRO A 2 -5.66 -1.03 -8.10
N ALA A 3 -5.99 -2.19 -8.66
CA ALA A 3 -7.37 -2.59 -8.97
C ALA A 3 -8.04 -3.36 -7.82
N VAL A 4 -7.57 -3.16 -6.58
CA VAL A 4 -7.96 -3.95 -5.41
C VAL A 4 -8.29 -3.02 -4.24
N ASP A 5 -9.51 -3.14 -3.70
CA ASP A 5 -9.99 -2.47 -2.46
C ASP A 5 -9.08 -2.73 -1.26
N GLY A 6 -8.45 -3.89 -1.28
CA GLY A 6 -7.44 -4.33 -0.34
C GLY A 6 -7.01 -5.73 -0.71
N ALA A 7 -5.82 -6.10 -0.29
CA ALA A 7 -5.31 -7.45 -0.48
C ALA A 7 -4.60 -7.92 0.79
N VAL A 8 -4.77 -9.18 1.15
CA VAL A 8 -4.02 -9.79 2.26
C VAL A 8 -3.11 -10.84 1.67
N LEU A 9 -1.81 -10.61 1.76
CA LEU A 9 -0.80 -11.57 1.38
C LEU A 9 -0.48 -12.44 2.59
N ASN A 10 -0.82 -13.72 2.51
CA ASN A 10 -0.37 -14.71 3.48
C ASN A 10 1.02 -15.18 3.04
N LEU A 11 2.01 -14.97 3.91
CA LEU A 11 3.40 -15.33 3.64
C LEU A 11 3.67 -16.75 4.12
N GLU A 12 4.58 -17.45 3.45
CA GLU A 12 4.95 -18.84 3.78
C GLU A 12 5.52 -18.98 5.20
N ASN A 13 6.07 -17.89 5.76
CA ASN A 13 6.56 -17.85 7.13
C ASN A 13 5.45 -17.69 8.20
N GLY A 14 4.18 -17.79 7.81
CA GLY A 14 3.01 -17.66 8.68
C GLY A 14 2.62 -16.22 9.01
N LYS A 15 3.38 -15.23 8.54
CA LYS A 15 3.05 -13.80 8.72
C LYS A 15 2.06 -13.35 7.64
N LYS A 16 1.41 -12.22 7.93
CA LYS A 16 0.49 -11.57 6.99
C LYS A 16 1.01 -10.20 6.61
N PHE A 17 0.88 -9.88 5.33
CA PHE A 17 1.14 -8.55 4.80
C PHE A 17 -0.16 -8.00 4.23
N ILE A 18 -0.68 -6.95 4.88
CA ILE A 18 -1.98 -6.37 4.58
C ILE A 18 -1.78 -5.15 3.69
N ILE A 19 -2.48 -5.11 2.57
CA ILE A 19 -2.54 -4.01 1.63
C ILE A 19 -3.91 -3.35 1.80
N GLU A 20 -3.93 -2.13 2.29
CA GLU A 20 -5.13 -1.30 2.43
C GLU A 20 -5.07 -0.12 1.47
N VAL A 21 -6.19 0.18 0.82
CA VAL A 21 -6.34 1.38 -0.01
C VAL A 21 -7.36 2.31 0.65
N ASN A 22 -6.91 3.49 1.07
CA ASN A 22 -7.74 4.53 1.63
C ASN A 22 -8.08 5.58 0.57
N GLY A 23 -9.37 5.85 0.41
CA GLY A 23 -9.89 6.80 -0.58
C GLY A 23 -10.11 6.20 -1.97
N GLN A 24 -10.35 4.88 -2.07
CA GLN A 24 -10.77 4.28 -3.33
C GLN A 24 -12.12 4.84 -3.78
N GLY A 25 -12.16 5.31 -5.03
CA GLY A 25 -13.35 5.75 -5.73
C GLY A 25 -13.00 5.95 -7.20
N ASP A 26 -13.99 5.91 -8.09
CA ASP A 26 -13.78 5.92 -9.56
C ASP A 26 -12.96 7.11 -10.07
N LYS A 27 -12.86 8.19 -9.27
CA LYS A 27 -12.08 9.40 -9.59
C LYS A 27 -10.66 9.41 -9.01
N ASN A 28 -10.37 8.58 -8.01
CA ASN A 28 -9.13 8.64 -7.23
C ASN A 28 -8.11 7.61 -7.76
N VAL A 29 -7.50 7.90 -8.90
CA VAL A 29 -6.57 7.00 -9.61
C VAL A 29 -5.09 7.21 -9.27
N TYR A 30 -4.74 8.30 -8.56
CA TYR A 30 -3.35 8.65 -8.24
C TYR A 30 -3.00 8.31 -6.79
N ILE A 31 -1.76 7.85 -6.57
CA ILE A 31 -1.24 7.59 -5.21
C ILE A 31 -0.71 8.92 -4.66
N LYS A 32 -1.30 9.41 -3.57
CA LYS A 32 -0.85 10.59 -2.84
C LYS A 32 0.25 10.29 -1.83
N LYS A 33 0.09 9.18 -1.12
CA LYS A 33 0.98 8.80 -0.03
C LYS A 33 0.96 7.30 0.17
N ILE A 34 2.10 6.75 0.53
CA ILE A 34 2.25 5.35 0.93
C ILE A 34 2.76 5.32 2.36
N VAL A 35 2.10 4.52 3.20
CA VAL A 35 2.52 4.30 4.59
C VAL A 35 2.78 2.82 4.79
N LEU A 36 4.02 2.45 5.09
CA LEU A 36 4.43 1.09 5.38
C LEU A 36 4.73 0.96 6.88
N ASN A 37 4.01 0.08 7.57
CA ASN A 37 4.17 -0.18 9.00
C ASN A 37 4.16 1.11 9.85
N GLY A 38 3.28 2.06 9.49
CA GLY A 38 3.16 3.36 10.16
C GLY A 38 4.19 4.42 9.73
N LYS A 39 5.18 4.07 8.91
CA LYS A 39 6.17 5.02 8.37
C LYS A 39 5.82 5.45 6.96
N THR A 40 5.92 6.75 6.70
CA THR A 40 5.72 7.28 5.35
C THR A 40 6.88 6.84 4.45
N LEU A 41 6.57 6.17 3.34
CA LEU A 41 7.54 5.82 2.33
C LEU A 41 7.80 7.03 1.43
N ALA A 42 9.04 7.49 1.36
CA ALA A 42 9.46 8.60 0.50
C ALA A 42 9.77 8.14 -0.94
N GLY A 43 9.12 7.09 -1.42
CA GLY A 43 9.37 6.52 -2.75
C GLY A 43 8.40 5.39 -3.10
N PHE A 44 8.62 4.77 -4.25
CA PHE A 44 7.72 3.75 -4.83
C PHE A 44 8.27 2.33 -4.75
N THR A 45 9.39 2.13 -4.04
CA THR A 45 10.07 0.84 -3.95
C THR A 45 10.00 0.32 -2.52
N ILE A 46 9.62 -0.95 -2.38
CA ILE A 46 9.55 -1.66 -1.11
C ILE A 46 10.54 -2.82 -1.21
N LYS A 47 11.34 -3.05 -0.16
CA LYS A 47 12.25 -4.20 -0.17
C LYS A 47 11.46 -5.47 0.10
N HIS A 48 11.86 -6.56 -0.54
CA HIS A 48 11.27 -7.87 -0.27
C HIS A 48 11.36 -8.24 1.22
N ALA A 49 12.47 -7.89 1.90
CA ALA A 49 12.63 -8.09 3.33
C ALA A 49 11.55 -7.37 4.17
N ASP A 50 11.09 -6.18 3.77
CA ASP A 50 10.05 -5.46 4.48
C ASP A 50 8.69 -6.16 4.34
N ILE A 51 8.42 -6.73 3.16
CA ILE A 51 7.21 -7.55 2.91
C ILE A 51 7.27 -8.82 3.74
N MET A 52 8.39 -9.55 3.68
CA MET A 52 8.60 -10.81 4.40
C MET A 52 8.59 -10.62 5.92
N SER A 53 8.90 -9.41 6.41
CA SER A 53 8.76 -9.07 7.83
C SER A 53 7.30 -9.07 8.31
N GLY A 54 6.34 -9.04 7.39
CA GLY A 54 4.92 -8.89 7.62
C GLY A 54 4.51 -7.43 7.83
N GLY A 55 3.24 -7.22 8.15
CA GLY A 55 2.72 -5.92 8.57
C GLY A 55 1.68 -5.35 7.61
N LYS A 56 1.69 -4.04 7.42
CA LYS A 56 0.64 -3.32 6.70
C LYS A 56 1.18 -2.19 5.83
N ILE A 57 0.74 -2.15 4.59
CA ILE A 57 0.91 -1.03 3.69
C ILE A 57 -0.45 -0.37 3.43
N THR A 58 -0.50 0.94 3.61
CA THR A 58 -1.68 1.75 3.35
C THR A 58 -1.37 2.73 2.22
N PHE A 59 -2.10 2.59 1.12
CA PHE A 59 -2.09 3.54 0.00
C PHE A 59 -3.16 4.59 0.23
N TYR A 60 -2.80 5.86 0.12
CA TYR A 60 -3.75 6.97 0.15
C TYR A 60 -3.92 7.46 -1.28
N MET A 61 -5.13 7.30 -1.82
CA MET A 61 -5.46 7.68 -3.19
C MET A 61 -5.90 9.14 -3.26
N SER A 62 -5.80 9.74 -4.45
CA SER A 62 -6.16 11.12 -4.78
C SER A 62 -6.64 11.20 -6.22
N ASP A 63 -7.56 12.13 -6.49
CA ASP A 63 -8.05 12.51 -7.82
C ASP A 63 -7.08 13.43 -8.56
N VAL A 64 -6.22 14.14 -7.82
CA VAL A 64 -5.18 15.01 -8.38
C VAL A 64 -3.83 14.27 -8.43
N PRO A 65 -3.08 14.34 -9.55
CA PRO A 65 -1.71 13.82 -9.62
C PRO A 65 -0.81 14.57 -8.64
N VAL A 66 0.01 13.83 -7.89
CA VAL A 66 1.12 14.45 -7.15
C VAL A 66 2.22 14.76 -8.16
N LYS A 67 2.61 16.03 -8.23
CA LYS A 67 3.63 16.56 -9.15
C LYS A 67 5.03 16.30 -8.63
#